data_AF-B0FGT8-F1
#
_entry.id   AF-B0FGT8-F1
#
_cell.length_a   1.000
_cell.length_b   1.000
_cell.length_c   1.000
_cell.angle_alpha   90.00
_cell.angle_beta   90.00
_cell.angle_gamma   90.00
#
_symmetry.space_group_name_H-M   'P 1'
#
loop_
_entity.id
_entity.type
_entity.pdbx_description
1 polymer ?
#
loop_
_entity_poly.entity_id
_entity_poly.type
_entity_poly.pdbx_seq_one_letter_code
_entity_poly.pdbx_strand_id
1 'polypeptide(L)'
;LGARKLKKLGNLKAQDELEGASSSSPTEEQAPKLVMTRIDGYECQPIFLNVLEAIEPGVVCAGHDNSQPDSFSNLLSSLNELGERQLVYVVKWAKALPGFRNLHVDDQMSIIQYSWMGLMVFAMGWRSFTNVNSRMLYFAPDLVFN
;
A
#
# COMPACT_ATOMS: atom_id res chain seq x y z
N LEU A 1 -33.26 26.47 37.41
CA LEU A 1 -32.52 26.73 36.15
C LEU A 1 -31.88 28.11 36.23
N GLY A 2 -30.55 28.20 36.09
CA GLY A 2 -29.86 29.48 36.01
C GLY A 2 -28.43 29.45 36.58
N ALA A 3 -27.53 30.08 35.84
CA ALA A 3 -26.18 30.54 36.20
C ALA A 3 -24.98 29.59 36.01
N ARG A 4 -24.22 29.96 34.97
CA ARG A 4 -22.88 29.55 34.54
C ARG A 4 -21.81 29.83 35.62
N LYS A 5 -20.73 29.04 35.65
CA LYS A 5 -19.45 29.44 36.29
C LYS A 5 -18.26 29.07 35.42
N LEU A 6 -17.67 30.10 34.81
CA LEU A 6 -16.29 30.15 34.31
C LEU A 6 -15.29 29.98 35.46
N LYS A 7 -14.17 29.29 35.21
CA LYS A 7 -12.91 29.39 35.95
C LYS A 7 -11.85 29.85 34.93
N LYS A 8 -11.56 31.15 34.89
CA LYS A 8 -10.50 31.90 35.61
C LYS A 8 -9.12 31.73 34.95
N LEU A 9 -8.83 32.67 34.05
CA LEU A 9 -7.48 33.05 33.61
C LEU A 9 -6.62 33.41 34.84
N GLY A 10 -5.42 32.87 34.91
CA GLY A 10 -4.30 33.42 35.67
C GLY A 10 -3.35 34.11 34.69
N ASN A 11 -3.20 35.42 34.84
CA ASN A 11 -2.26 36.26 34.11
C ASN A 11 -1.24 36.77 35.13
N LEU A 12 0.06 36.57 34.91
CA LEU A 12 1.12 37.29 35.60
C LEU A 12 2.24 37.59 34.60
N LYS A 13 2.63 38.86 34.66
CA LYS A 13 3.34 39.67 33.69
C LYS A 13 4.85 39.63 33.93
N ALA A 14 5.57 39.84 32.84
CA ALA A 14 7.02 39.97 32.68
C ALA A 14 7.74 40.85 33.70
N GLN A 15 9.01 40.52 33.97
CA GLN A 15 10.08 41.51 34.18
C GLN A 15 11.44 40.93 33.77
N ASP A 16 12.30 41.84 33.36
CA ASP A 16 13.40 41.82 32.40
C ASP A 16 14.79 41.64 33.05
N GLU A 17 15.79 41.35 32.19
CA GLU A 17 17.23 41.70 32.28
C GLU A 17 18.30 40.68 32.74
N LEU A 18 19.12 40.33 31.72
CA LEU A 18 20.59 40.39 31.62
C LEU A 18 21.50 39.19 32.04
N GLU A 19 22.19 38.69 31.00
CA GLU A 19 23.54 38.10 30.89
C GLU A 19 23.94 36.80 31.63
N GLY A 20 24.51 35.87 30.85
CA GLY A 20 25.30 34.75 31.36
C GLY A 20 25.40 33.58 30.36
N ALA A 21 26.60 33.35 29.85
CA ALA A 21 26.90 32.38 28.79
C ALA A 21 26.70 30.89 29.16
N SER A 22 26.63 30.07 28.10
CA SER A 22 27.06 28.66 27.97
C SER A 22 26.03 27.51 28.09
N SER A 23 26.03 26.72 27.00
CA SER A 23 25.90 25.25 26.90
C SER A 23 24.55 24.53 27.01
N SER A 24 24.09 24.08 25.83
CA SER A 24 23.49 22.78 25.49
C SER A 24 22.23 22.28 26.20
N SER A 25 21.14 22.10 25.45
CA SER A 25 20.34 20.84 25.31
C SER A 25 19.05 21.10 24.47
N PRO A 26 18.11 20.15 24.29
CA PRO A 26 17.98 19.25 23.14
C PRO A 26 16.64 19.41 22.39
N THR A 27 16.53 18.93 21.14
CA THR A 27 15.21 18.68 20.53
C THR A 27 15.32 17.58 19.48
N GLU A 28 15.19 16.33 19.90
CA GLU A 28 14.84 15.22 19.00
C GLU A 28 13.33 15.07 19.00
N GLU A 29 12.71 15.45 17.89
CA GLU A 29 11.34 15.13 17.55
C GLU A 29 11.28 13.64 17.22
N GLN A 30 10.87 12.81 18.19
CA GLN A 30 10.69 11.37 17.97
C GLN A 30 9.41 11.16 17.17
N ALA A 31 9.56 11.13 15.84
CA ALA A 31 8.65 10.42 14.97
C ALA A 31 8.50 8.97 15.47
N PRO A 32 7.30 8.36 15.43
CA PRO A 32 7.12 6.98 15.85
C PRO A 32 7.97 6.09 14.94
N LYS A 33 9.10 5.60 15.47
CA LYS A 33 9.92 4.58 14.83
C LYS A 33 9.07 3.34 14.73
N LEU A 34 8.57 3.06 13.52
CA LEU A 34 7.95 1.80 13.18
C LEU A 34 9.05 0.75 13.33
N VAL A 35 9.15 0.16 14.52
CA VAL A 35 10.06 -0.95 14.80
C VAL A 35 9.58 -2.08 13.91
N MET A 36 10.27 -2.26 12.79
CA MET A 36 10.15 -3.46 11.98
C MET A 36 10.64 -4.60 12.87
N THR A 37 9.72 -5.33 13.49
CA THR A 37 10.04 -6.55 14.22
C THR A 37 10.74 -7.46 13.22
N ARG A 38 12.03 -7.69 13.45
CA ARG A 38 12.84 -8.60 12.64
C ARG A 38 12.17 -9.97 12.71
N ILE A 39 11.60 -10.41 11.59
CA ILE A 39 11.02 -11.74 11.51
C ILE A 39 12.17 -12.71 11.26
N ASP A 40 12.87 -13.12 12.33
CA ASP A 40 13.99 -14.07 12.29
C ASP A 40 13.57 -15.53 11.90
N GLY A 41 12.39 -15.72 11.28
CA GLY A 41 11.81 -17.03 10.98
C GLY A 41 11.57 -17.33 9.50
N TYR A 42 11.74 -16.36 8.59
CA TYR A 42 11.65 -16.59 7.15
C TYR A 42 13.05 -16.51 6.53
N GLU A 43 13.97 -17.35 7.00
CA GLU A 43 15.05 -17.79 6.11
C GLU A 43 14.36 -18.25 4.81
N CYS A 44 14.83 -17.79 3.66
CA CYS A 44 14.24 -18.05 2.35
C CYS A 44 14.31 -19.56 2.04
N GLN A 45 13.46 -20.35 2.71
CA GLN A 45 13.44 -21.77 2.55
C GLN A 45 12.86 -22.06 1.17
N PRO A 46 13.45 -22.99 0.41
CA PRO A 46 13.00 -23.31 -0.94
C PRO A 46 11.51 -23.71 -0.99
N ILE A 47 10.96 -24.18 0.13
CA ILE A 47 9.55 -24.53 0.26
C ILE A 47 8.61 -23.31 0.14
N PHE A 48 9.01 -22.13 0.63
CA PHE A 48 8.21 -20.92 0.51
C PHE A 48 8.19 -20.42 -0.93
N LEU A 49 9.34 -20.46 -1.62
CA LEU A 49 9.41 -20.10 -3.04
C LEU A 49 8.54 -21.02 -3.88
N ASN A 50 8.58 -22.33 -3.63
CA ASN A 50 7.77 -23.31 -4.36
C ASN A 50 6.26 -23.13 -4.11
N VAL A 51 5.86 -22.76 -2.89
CA VAL A 51 4.46 -22.42 -2.60
C VAL A 51 4.04 -21.13 -3.30
N LEU A 52 4.88 -20.09 -3.27
CA LEU A 52 4.60 -18.80 -3.92
C LEU A 52 4.45 -18.94 -5.44
N GLU A 53 5.30 -19.75 -6.07
CA GLU A 53 5.19 -20.12 -7.48
C GLU A 53 3.88 -20.86 -7.77
N ALA A 54 3.52 -21.85 -6.93
CA ALA A 54 2.30 -22.63 -7.12
C ALA A 54 1.00 -21.83 -6.96
N ILE A 55 1.00 -20.76 -6.17
CA ILE A 55 -0.17 -19.91 -5.96
C ILE A 55 -0.22 -18.69 -6.87
N GLU A 56 0.75 -18.52 -7.78
CA GLU A 56 0.84 -17.32 -8.63
C GLU A 56 -0.50 -17.03 -9.34
N PRO A 57 -1.05 -15.81 -9.22
CA PRO A 57 -2.29 -15.46 -9.90
C PRO A 57 -2.11 -15.52 -11.42
N GLY A 58 -2.99 -16.24 -12.10
CA GLY A 58 -3.02 -16.26 -13.56
C GLY A 58 -3.27 -14.87 -14.17
N VAL A 59 -2.82 -14.68 -15.41
CA VAL A 59 -3.03 -13.42 -16.14
C VAL A 59 -4.51 -13.26 -16.50
N VAL A 60 -5.06 -12.07 -16.26
CA VAL A 60 -6.47 -11.72 -16.55
C VAL A 60 -6.52 -10.75 -17.73
N CYS A 61 -7.48 -10.95 -18.63
CA CYS A 61 -7.75 -10.03 -19.75
C CYS A 61 -8.50 -8.79 -19.26
N ALA A 62 -8.19 -7.64 -19.86
CA ALA A 62 -8.89 -6.38 -19.62
C ALA A 62 -10.33 -6.42 -20.15
N GLY A 63 -10.60 -7.23 -21.17
CA GLY A 63 -11.86 -7.21 -21.91
C GLY A 63 -11.97 -5.97 -22.79
N HIS A 64 -10.83 -5.45 -23.28
CA HIS A 64 -10.80 -4.19 -24.01
C HIS A 64 -11.35 -4.37 -25.44
N ASP A 65 -12.46 -3.67 -25.73
CA ASP A 65 -13.06 -3.68 -27.06
C ASP A 65 -12.32 -2.71 -28.00
N ASN A 66 -11.38 -3.27 -28.77
CA ASN A 66 -10.59 -2.54 -29.77
C ASN A 66 -11.42 -2.08 -30.99
N SER A 67 -12.72 -2.39 -31.06
CA SER A 67 -13.61 -1.90 -32.13
C SER A 67 -14.17 -0.50 -31.88
N GLN A 68 -14.06 0.00 -30.64
CA GLN A 68 -14.48 1.33 -30.24
C GLN A 68 -13.30 2.31 -30.35
N PRO A 69 -13.54 3.62 -30.57
CA PRO A 69 -12.47 4.61 -30.53
C PRO A 69 -11.81 4.64 -29.14
N ASP A 70 -10.47 4.63 -29.11
CA ASP A 70 -9.63 4.73 -27.91
C ASP A 70 -9.78 6.10 -27.23
N SER A 71 -10.91 6.26 -26.54
CA SER A 71 -11.18 7.42 -25.69
C SER A 71 -10.66 7.14 -24.29
N PHE A 72 -10.14 8.17 -23.62
CA PHE A 72 -9.65 8.07 -22.23
C PHE A 72 -10.68 7.44 -21.28
N SER A 73 -11.98 7.72 -21.49
CA SER A 73 -13.08 7.12 -20.73
C SER A 73 -13.16 5.59 -20.91
N ASN A 74 -13.08 5.09 -22.14
CA ASN A 74 -13.18 3.66 -22.44
C ASN A 74 -11.99 2.89 -21.86
N LEU A 75 -10.81 3.51 -21.94
CA LEU A 75 -9.60 2.98 -21.32
C LEU A 75 -9.73 2.90 -19.80
N LEU A 76 -10.14 3.99 -19.15
CA LEU A 76 -10.26 4.01 -17.69
C LEU A 76 -11.30 3.00 -17.20
N SER A 77 -12.42 2.84 -17.93
CA SER A 77 -13.40 1.78 -17.66
C SER A 77 -12.80 0.38 -17.79
N SER A 78 -12.04 0.12 -18.85
CA SER A 78 -11.38 -1.18 -19.07
C SER A 78 -10.35 -1.49 -17.98
N LEU A 79 -9.59 -0.48 -17.54
CA LEU A 79 -8.63 -0.59 -16.43
C LEU A 79 -9.34 -0.82 -15.09
N ASN A 80 -10.46 -0.15 -14.84
CA ASN A 80 -11.23 -0.35 -13.61
C ASN A 80 -11.79 -1.78 -13.56
N GLU A 81 -12.37 -2.25 -14.66
CA GLU A 81 -12.89 -3.62 -14.75
C GLU A 81 -11.77 -4.67 -14.61
N LEU A 82 -10.61 -4.43 -15.22
CA LEU A 82 -9.42 -5.26 -15.02
C LEU A 82 -9.00 -5.29 -13.55
N GLY A 83 -8.96 -4.12 -12.89
CA GLY A 83 -8.61 -4.00 -11.48
C GLY A 83 -9.57 -4.76 -10.56
N GLU A 84 -10.88 -4.65 -10.81
CA GLU A 84 -11.91 -5.40 -10.08
C GLU A 84 -11.71 -6.92 -10.22
N ARG A 85 -11.47 -7.40 -11.44
CA ARG A 85 -11.21 -8.83 -11.68
C ARG A 85 -9.93 -9.27 -10.98
N GLN A 86 -8.84 -8.51 -11.13
CA GLN A 86 -7.55 -8.84 -10.53
C GLN A 86 -7.63 -8.83 -8.99
N LEU A 87 -8.38 -7.92 -8.39
CA LEU A 87 -8.57 -7.85 -6.94
C LEU A 87 -9.17 -9.14 -6.38
N VAL A 88 -10.11 -9.77 -7.07
CA VAL A 88 -10.66 -11.09 -6.68
C VAL A 88 -9.56 -12.15 -6.62
N TYR A 89 -8.63 -12.13 -7.57
CA TYR A 89 -7.48 -13.03 -7.56
C TYR A 89 -6.47 -12.69 -6.46
N VAL A 90 -6.22 -11.40 -6.18
CA VAL A 90 -5.37 -10.96 -5.06
C VAL A 90 -5.93 -11.46 -3.73
N VAL A 91 -7.24 -11.37 -3.51
CA VAL A 91 -7.89 -11.88 -2.30
C VAL A 91 -7.72 -13.39 -2.19
N LYS A 92 -7.92 -14.13 -3.29
CA LYS A 92 -7.71 -15.59 -3.31
C LYS A 92 -6.25 -15.96 -3.04
N TRP A 93 -5.31 -15.24 -3.65
CA TRP A 93 -3.88 -15.41 -3.46
C TRP A 93 -3.46 -15.14 -2.02
N ALA A 94 -3.89 -14.01 -1.45
CA ALA A 94 -3.61 -13.67 -0.06
C ALA A 94 -4.12 -14.76 0.89
N LYS A 95 -5.32 -15.29 0.66
CA LYS A 95 -5.87 -16.42 1.44
C LYS A 95 -5.10 -17.73 1.25
N ALA A 96 -4.28 -17.88 0.22
CA ALA A 96 -3.44 -19.06 -0.01
C ALA A 96 -2.03 -18.91 0.59
N LEU A 97 -1.63 -17.68 0.97
CA LEU A 97 -0.34 -17.43 1.61
C LEU A 97 -0.24 -18.13 2.98
N PRO A 98 0.86 -18.86 3.25
CA PRO A 98 1.15 -19.38 4.58
C PRO A 98 1.13 -18.27 5.64
N GLY A 99 0.40 -18.48 6.73
CA GLY A 99 0.32 -17.53 7.84
C GLY A 99 -0.69 -16.38 7.68
N PHE A 100 -1.14 -16.06 6.46
CA PHE A 100 -2.08 -14.94 6.25
C PHE A 100 -3.44 -15.18 6.93
N ARG A 101 -3.94 -16.42 6.90
CA ARG A 101 -5.21 -16.78 7.58
C ARG A 101 -5.14 -16.77 9.11
N ASN A 102 -3.93 -16.70 9.69
CA ASN A 102 -3.74 -16.65 11.13
C ASN A 102 -3.91 -15.22 11.68
N LEU A 103 -3.96 -14.21 10.80
CA LEU A 103 -4.21 -12.81 11.16
C LEU A 103 -5.69 -12.56 11.47
N HIS A 104 -5.97 -11.50 12.23
CA HIS A 104 -7.35 -11.06 12.44
C HIS A 104 -8.03 -10.69 11.12
N VAL A 105 -9.34 -10.87 10.99
CA VAL A 105 -10.07 -10.57 9.73
C VAL A 105 -9.94 -9.10 9.34
N ASP A 106 -9.99 -8.20 10.32
CA ASP A 106 -9.77 -6.76 10.14
C ASP A 106 -8.35 -6.44 9.63
N ASP A 107 -7.33 -7.16 10.11
CA ASP A 107 -5.95 -7.02 9.63
C ASP A 107 -5.81 -7.56 8.21
N GLN A 108 -6.39 -8.71 7.91
CA GLN A 108 -6.41 -9.29 6.55
C GLN A 108 -7.04 -8.30 5.56
N MET A 109 -8.18 -7.71 5.94
CA MET A 109 -8.86 -6.73 5.11
C MET A 109 -8.04 -5.46 4.94
N SER A 110 -7.47 -4.94 6.03
CA SER A 110 -6.63 -3.74 6.00
C SER A 110 -5.39 -3.93 5.11
N ILE A 111 -4.69 -5.05 5.25
CA ILE A 111 -3.51 -5.37 4.43
C ILE A 111 -3.89 -5.38 2.95
N ILE A 112 -4.98 -6.05 2.57
CA ILE A 112 -5.43 -6.08 1.18
C ILE A 112 -5.79 -4.68 0.70
N GLN A 113 -6.56 -3.91 1.48
CA GLN A 113 -6.99 -2.55 1.12
C GLN A 113 -5.83 -1.56 0.92
N TYR A 114 -4.78 -1.66 1.73
CA TYR A 114 -3.63 -0.75 1.61
C TYR A 114 -2.62 -1.20 0.56
N SER A 115 -2.52 -2.51 0.26
CA SER A 115 -1.46 -3.04 -0.61
C SER A 115 -1.89 -3.40 -2.02
N TRP A 116 -3.19 -3.57 -2.31
CA TRP A 116 -3.64 -4.12 -3.60
C TRP A 116 -3.14 -3.32 -4.81
N MET A 117 -3.18 -1.99 -4.78
CA MET A 117 -2.66 -1.17 -5.88
C MET A 117 -1.16 -1.40 -6.11
N GLY A 118 -0.38 -1.45 -5.03
CA GLY A 118 1.05 -1.70 -5.11
C GLY A 118 1.36 -3.09 -5.69
N LEU A 119 0.62 -4.12 -5.26
CA LEU A 119 0.74 -5.48 -5.80
C LEU A 119 0.40 -5.54 -7.29
N MET A 120 -0.64 -4.82 -7.72
CA MET A 120 -1.04 -4.77 -9.13
C MET A 120 -0.01 -4.06 -10.01
N VAL A 121 0.52 -2.92 -9.56
CA VAL A 121 1.59 -2.20 -10.27
C VAL A 121 2.85 -3.04 -10.32
N PHE A 122 3.23 -3.71 -9.23
CA PHE A 122 4.37 -4.60 -9.21
C PHE A 122 4.20 -5.79 -10.17
N ALA A 123 3.05 -6.46 -10.14
CA ALA A 123 2.74 -7.57 -11.04
C ALA A 123 2.69 -7.13 -12.52
N MET A 124 2.21 -5.92 -12.79
CA MET A 124 2.25 -5.31 -14.13
C MET A 124 3.70 -5.03 -14.55
N GLY A 125 4.53 -4.47 -13.67
CA GLY A 125 5.95 -4.23 -13.92
C GLY A 125 6.71 -5.52 -14.22
N TRP A 126 6.46 -6.58 -13.44
CA TRP A 126 7.02 -7.91 -13.69
C TRP A 126 6.64 -8.44 -15.06
N ARG A 127 5.35 -8.40 -15.41
CA ARG A 127 4.85 -8.81 -16.74
C ARG A 127 5.44 -7.97 -17.87
N SER A 128 5.64 -6.67 -17.65
CA SER A 128 6.23 -5.76 -18.64
C SER A 128 7.71 -6.08 -18.87
N PHE A 129 8.44 -6.41 -17.80
CA PHE A 129 9.83 -6.84 -17.89
C PHE A 129 9.97 -8.17 -18.63
N THR A 130 9.15 -9.18 -18.29
CA THR A 130 9.26 -10.53 -18.87
C THR A 130 8.73 -10.64 -20.29
N ASN A 131 7.61 -9.98 -20.63
CA ASN A 131 6.97 -10.15 -21.94
C ASN A 131 7.41 -9.13 -23.00
N VAL A 132 7.72 -7.89 -22.59
CA VAL A 132 8.00 -6.78 -23.53
C VAL A 132 9.31 -6.06 -23.24
N ASN A 133 10.20 -6.68 -22.44
CA ASN A 133 11.54 -6.17 -22.12
C ASN A 133 11.52 -4.73 -21.57
N SER A 134 10.46 -4.39 -20.82
CA SER A 134 10.17 -3.06 -20.26
C SER A 134 10.04 -1.92 -21.29
N ARG A 135 9.82 -2.23 -22.57
CA ARG A 135 9.61 -1.22 -23.61
C ARG A 135 8.18 -0.70 -23.66
N MET A 136 7.23 -1.49 -23.15
CA MET A 136 5.80 -1.24 -23.17
C MET A 136 5.20 -1.59 -21.80
N LEU A 137 4.11 -0.95 -21.41
CA LEU A 137 3.35 -1.33 -20.22
C LEU A 137 2.35 -2.44 -20.58
N TYR A 138 2.56 -3.62 -19.99
CA TYR A 138 1.72 -4.79 -20.19
C TYR A 138 0.67 -4.88 -19.06
N PHE A 139 -0.51 -4.31 -19.28
CA PHE A 139 -1.61 -4.37 -18.31
C PHE A 139 -2.33 -5.72 -18.35
N ALA A 140 -2.65 -6.17 -19.57
CA ALA A 140 -3.30 -7.43 -19.86
C ALA A 140 -2.91 -7.93 -21.26
N PRO A 141 -3.17 -9.20 -21.63
CA PRO A 141 -2.84 -9.75 -22.94
C PRO A 141 -3.48 -9.00 -24.12
N ASP A 142 -4.62 -8.37 -23.86
CA ASP A 142 -5.44 -7.60 -24.77
C ASP A 142 -5.29 -6.07 -24.59
N LEU A 143 -4.43 -5.61 -23.68
CA LEU A 143 -4.23 -4.19 -23.38
C LEU A 143 -2.75 -3.91 -23.05
N VAL A 144 -1.99 -3.54 -24.08
CA VAL A 144 -0.55 -3.20 -24.01
C VAL A 144 -0.35 -1.76 -24.48
N PHE A 145 0.31 -0.94 -23.66
CA PHE A 145 0.62 0.46 -23.97
C PHE A 145 2.08 0.65 -24.37
N ASN A 146 2.31 1.47 -25.40
CA ASN A 146 3.62 1.93 -25.82
C ASN A 146 3.95 3.29 -25.20
#